data_AF-A0A258CQ79-F1
#
_entry.id   AF-A0A258CQ79-F1
#
_cell.length_a   1.000
_cell.length_b   1.000
_cell.length_c   1.000
_cell.angle_alpha   90.00
_cell.angle_beta   90.00
_cell.angle_gamma   90.00
#
_symmetry.space_group_name_H-M   'P 1'
#
loop_
_entity.id
_entity.type
_entity.pdbx_description
1 polymer ?
#
loop_
_entity_poly.entity_id
_entity_poly.type
_entity_poly.pdbx_seq_one_letter_code
_entity_poly.pdbx_strand_id
1 'polypeptide(L)'
;FPWSLSSFYWQAFLAGLLNTLLVAVIGIFFATILGFTLGIARLSSNWLISRFATVYVETIRNIPLLLQLFFWYFAVLKAMPAVRESFALPLDIFINQRGLMVPRPLIDQEFTWVIVAFVVAVIAAVAIARWAMTVRTQTGAYPRPIIMAARVANAAVTFAMSLLAFSLLAALVPNMGSAFTLALVAAAVLTALTFTPFAVYARPIIAFVLTAVILSFLLGGMFAGVPALVITIASIAAALVLAWTLLDGADARATEGKFPIALPLLVAFGVPALVYWVTGASLQFELPVLNRFNFAGGVQLPPELVALVFGLSIYTAAFIAENVRGGIRAVSKGQTEAAQSLGIKEA
;
A
#
# COMPACT_ATOMS: atom_id res chain seq x y z
N PHE A 1 -19.24 7.38 -16.30
CA PHE A 1 -20.56 6.88 -16.76
C PHE A 1 -20.94 7.58 -18.05
N PRO A 2 -21.26 6.86 -19.13
CA PRO A 2 -21.68 7.48 -20.38
C PRO A 2 -23.09 8.06 -20.22
N TRP A 3 -23.21 9.37 -20.40
CA TRP A 3 -24.47 10.10 -20.53
C TRP A 3 -24.47 10.74 -21.94
N SER A 4 -25.64 10.89 -22.54
CA SER A 4 -25.78 11.46 -23.88
C SER A 4 -26.75 12.65 -23.86
N LEU A 5 -26.73 13.48 -24.91
CA LEU A 5 -27.63 14.63 -25.01
C LEU A 5 -29.12 14.24 -25.02
N SER A 6 -29.46 12.98 -25.30
CA SER A 6 -30.83 12.45 -25.24
C SER A 6 -31.19 11.84 -23.87
N SER A 7 -30.25 11.75 -22.93
CA SER A 7 -30.49 11.23 -21.59
C SER A 7 -31.22 12.24 -20.71
N PHE A 8 -32.05 11.75 -19.79
CA PHE A 8 -32.74 12.59 -18.81
C PHE A 8 -31.75 13.33 -17.89
N TYR A 9 -32.11 14.54 -17.45
CA TYR A 9 -31.28 15.37 -16.56
C TYR A 9 -30.82 14.67 -15.28
N TRP A 10 -31.64 13.80 -14.70
CA TRP A 10 -31.28 13.06 -13.49
C TRP A 10 -30.09 12.09 -13.74
N GLN A 11 -29.95 11.55 -14.95
CA GLN A 11 -28.81 10.69 -15.33
C GLN A 11 -27.53 11.50 -15.43
N ALA A 12 -27.61 12.73 -15.98
CA ALA A 12 -26.48 13.65 -16.03
C ALA A 12 -26.04 14.07 -14.62
N PHE A 13 -26.99 14.40 -13.75
CA PHE A 13 -26.72 14.71 -12.33
C PHE A 13 -26.07 13.53 -11.62
N LEU A 14 -26.61 12.31 -11.79
CA LEU A 14 -26.06 11.09 -11.21
C LEU A 14 -24.63 10.82 -11.73
N ALA A 15 -24.38 11.01 -13.02
CA ALA A 15 -23.03 10.86 -13.59
C ALA A 15 -22.04 11.88 -12.98
N GLY A 16 -22.45 13.14 -12.82
CA GLY A 16 -21.64 14.17 -12.15
C GLY A 16 -21.36 13.85 -10.69
N LEU A 17 -22.37 13.40 -9.95
CA LEU A 17 -22.25 12.96 -8.55
C LEU A 17 -21.28 11.79 -8.42
N LEU A 18 -21.43 10.76 -9.24
CA LEU A 18 -20.58 9.57 -9.21
C LEU A 18 -19.13 9.89 -9.60
N ASN A 19 -18.90 10.76 -10.58
CA ASN A 19 -17.55 11.20 -10.93
C ASN A 19 -16.91 12.02 -9.80
N THR A 20 -17.68 12.89 -9.14
CA THR A 20 -17.20 13.66 -7.98
C THR A 20 -16.83 12.73 -6.83
N LEU A 21 -17.69 11.75 -6.54
CA LEU A 21 -17.45 10.76 -5.50
C LEU A 21 -16.22 9.91 -5.83
N LEU A 22 -16.06 9.49 -7.09
CA LEU A 22 -14.90 8.73 -7.55
C LEU A 22 -13.60 9.52 -7.33
N VAL A 23 -13.56 10.77 -7.78
CA VAL A 23 -12.38 11.65 -7.60
C VAL A 23 -12.11 11.90 -6.12
N ALA A 24 -13.15 12.13 -5.31
CA ALA A 24 -13.01 12.36 -3.87
C ALA A 24 -12.47 11.11 -3.15
N VAL A 25 -12.99 9.92 -3.44
CA VAL A 25 -12.54 8.67 -2.80
C VAL A 25 -11.08 8.39 -3.14
N ILE A 26 -10.70 8.47 -4.42
CA ILE A 26 -9.31 8.26 -4.85
C ILE A 26 -8.39 9.33 -4.25
N GLY A 27 -8.83 10.59 -4.30
CA GLY A 27 -8.07 11.73 -3.77
C GLY A 27 -7.85 11.64 -2.26
N ILE A 28 -8.88 11.32 -1.48
CA ILE A 28 -8.78 11.12 -0.02
C ILE A 28 -7.83 9.97 0.30
N PHE A 29 -7.95 8.85 -0.41
CA PHE A 29 -7.10 7.68 -0.18
C PHE A 29 -5.60 8.04 -0.31
N PHE A 30 -5.20 8.66 -1.43
CA PHE A 30 -3.81 9.06 -1.62
C PHE A 30 -3.40 10.22 -0.70
N ALA A 31 -4.28 11.20 -0.49
CA ALA A 31 -4.01 12.33 0.41
C ALA A 31 -3.78 11.89 1.85
N THR A 32 -4.55 10.92 2.34
CA THR A 32 -4.40 10.39 3.71
C THR A 32 -3.06 9.67 3.86
N ILE A 33 -2.69 8.81 2.91
CA ILE A 33 -1.40 8.10 2.96
C ILE A 33 -0.23 9.09 2.95
N LEU A 34 -0.22 9.99 1.97
CA LEU A 34 0.87 10.96 1.80
C LEU A 34 0.90 11.97 2.96
N GLY A 35 -0.26 12.49 3.36
CA GLY A 35 -0.38 13.48 4.42
C GLY A 35 -0.04 12.93 5.80
N PHE A 36 -0.46 11.71 6.12
CA PHE A 36 -0.08 11.07 7.37
C PHE A 36 1.42 10.80 7.44
N THR A 37 2.00 10.28 6.34
CA THR A 37 3.44 10.02 6.23
C THR A 37 4.25 11.30 6.41
N LEU A 38 3.87 12.39 5.73
CA LEU A 38 4.53 13.69 5.88
C LEU A 38 4.32 14.31 7.26
N GLY A 39 3.13 14.11 7.87
CA GLY A 39 2.85 14.58 9.23
C GLY A 39 3.81 13.97 10.25
N ILE A 40 4.05 12.65 10.16
CA ILE A 40 5.05 11.95 10.98
C ILE A 40 6.46 12.38 10.61
N ALA A 41 6.78 12.44 9.32
CA ALA A 41 8.12 12.81 8.84
C ALA A 41 8.57 14.19 9.39
N ARG A 42 7.66 15.15 9.55
CA ARG A 42 7.94 16.46 10.15
C ARG A 42 8.33 16.40 11.62
N LEU A 43 7.89 15.38 12.36
CA LEU A 43 8.23 15.15 13.75
C LEU A 43 9.49 14.28 13.92
N SER A 44 10.04 13.75 12.82
CA SER A 44 11.25 12.94 12.86
C SER A 44 12.42 13.74 13.48
N SER A 45 13.18 13.07 14.34
CA SER A 45 14.45 13.56 14.88
C SER A 45 15.51 13.80 13.79
N ASN A 46 15.36 13.16 12.62
CA ASN A 46 16.24 13.40 11.49
C ASN A 46 15.94 14.76 10.84
N TRP A 47 16.90 15.67 10.98
CA TRP A 47 16.81 17.03 10.46
C TRP A 47 16.46 17.09 8.97
N LEU A 48 17.06 16.22 8.13
CA LEU A 48 16.86 16.24 6.68
C LEU A 48 15.40 15.89 6.33
N ILE A 49 14.89 14.82 6.93
CA ILE A 49 13.52 14.34 6.72
C ILE A 49 12.51 15.40 7.17
N SER A 50 12.70 15.94 8.38
CA SER A 50 11.81 16.97 8.94
C SER A 50 11.82 18.24 8.10
N ARG A 51 13.00 18.64 7.57
CA ARG A 51 13.14 19.85 6.75
C ARG A 51 12.47 19.69 5.40
N PHE A 52 12.69 18.58 4.69
CA PHE A 52 12.00 18.32 3.41
C PHE A 52 10.49 18.29 3.56
N ALA A 53 9.98 17.58 4.57
CA ALA A 53 8.55 17.51 4.81
C ALA A 53 7.96 18.88 5.20
N THR A 54 8.73 19.71 5.91
CA THR A 54 8.31 21.09 6.25
C THR A 54 8.24 21.97 5.02
N VAL A 55 9.27 21.95 4.15
CA VAL A 55 9.29 22.72 2.90
C VAL A 55 8.11 22.32 2.01
N TYR A 56 7.88 21.03 1.80
CA TYR A 56 6.72 20.55 1.04
C TYR A 56 5.42 21.09 1.60
N VAL A 57 5.17 20.92 2.90
CA VAL A 57 3.86 21.27 3.50
C VAL A 57 3.64 22.79 3.46
N GLU A 58 4.66 23.59 3.77
CA GLU A 58 4.55 25.05 3.73
C GLU A 58 4.35 25.56 2.31
N THR A 59 5.12 25.06 1.34
CA THR A 59 4.97 25.45 -0.07
C THR A 59 3.59 25.09 -0.61
N ILE A 60 3.15 23.84 -0.46
CA ILE A 60 1.88 23.38 -1.04
C ILE A 60 0.67 24.09 -0.41
N ARG A 61 0.70 24.40 0.89
CA ARG A 61 -0.40 25.12 1.54
C ARG A 61 -0.48 26.59 1.15
N ASN A 62 0.65 27.19 0.74
CA ASN A 62 0.72 28.59 0.33
C ASN A 62 0.42 28.79 -1.16
N ILE A 63 0.35 27.72 -1.96
CA ILE A 63 0.00 27.80 -3.39
C ILE A 63 -1.52 27.58 -3.55
N PRO A 64 -2.26 28.49 -4.22
CA PRO A 64 -3.68 28.31 -4.49
C PRO A 64 -3.97 26.99 -5.22
N LEU A 65 -5.00 26.25 -4.78
CA LEU A 65 -5.37 24.96 -5.39
C LEU A 65 -5.60 25.08 -6.90
N LEU A 66 -6.25 26.16 -7.35
CA LEU A 66 -6.49 26.39 -8.77
C LEU A 66 -5.18 26.47 -9.58
N LEU A 67 -4.15 27.12 -9.03
CA LEU A 67 -2.84 27.18 -9.68
C LEU A 67 -2.19 25.81 -9.76
N GLN A 68 -2.36 24.97 -8.73
CA GLN A 68 -1.85 23.59 -8.75
C GLN A 68 -2.56 22.77 -9.83
N LEU A 69 -3.89 22.86 -9.92
CA LEU A 69 -4.67 22.16 -10.95
C LEU A 69 -4.24 22.60 -12.36
N PHE A 70 -4.05 23.91 -12.57
CA PHE A 70 -3.54 24.44 -13.84
C PHE A 70 -2.12 23.98 -14.13
N PHE A 71 -1.24 23.94 -13.13
CA PHE A 71 0.12 23.44 -13.29
C PHE A 71 0.10 21.96 -13.74
N TRP A 72 -0.63 21.09 -13.03
CA TRP A 72 -0.70 19.67 -13.38
C TRP A 72 -1.33 19.44 -14.75
N TYR A 73 -2.37 20.19 -15.09
CA TYR A 73 -3.02 20.06 -16.38
C TYR A 73 -2.18 20.64 -17.53
N PHE A 74 -1.82 21.93 -17.47
CA PHE A 74 -1.18 22.63 -18.58
C PHE A 74 0.33 22.44 -18.64
N ALA A 75 1.03 22.46 -17.51
CA ALA A 75 2.49 22.38 -17.50
C ALA A 75 2.99 20.94 -17.53
N VAL A 76 2.28 20.00 -16.91
CA VAL A 76 2.70 18.60 -16.84
C VAL A 76 2.00 17.75 -17.89
N LEU A 77 0.68 17.56 -17.82
CA LEU A 77 -0.03 16.61 -18.68
C LEU A 77 -0.09 17.06 -20.15
N LYS A 78 -0.30 18.35 -20.41
CA LYS A 78 -0.34 18.86 -21.79
C LYS A 78 1.05 18.94 -22.45
N ALA A 79 2.12 18.92 -21.65
CA ALA A 79 3.50 18.83 -22.14
C ALA A 79 3.94 17.39 -22.45
N MET A 80 3.14 16.39 -22.08
CA MET A 80 3.39 14.98 -22.41
C MET A 80 3.39 14.75 -23.93
N PRO A 81 4.07 13.70 -24.43
CA PRO A 81 4.16 13.42 -25.85
C PRO A 81 2.80 13.18 -26.52
N ALA A 82 2.79 13.27 -27.83
CA ALA A 82 1.63 12.92 -28.64
C ALA A 82 1.26 11.44 -28.43
N VAL A 83 0.00 11.09 -28.71
CA VAL A 83 -0.56 9.74 -28.49
C VAL A 83 0.28 8.63 -29.14
N ARG A 84 0.91 8.91 -30.29
CA ARG A 84 1.76 7.95 -31.02
C ARG A 84 3.09 7.66 -30.33
N GLU A 85 3.58 8.61 -29.54
CA GLU A 85 4.85 8.55 -28.81
C GLU A 85 4.57 8.45 -27.31
N SER A 86 3.45 7.84 -26.93
CA SER A 86 3.06 7.69 -25.53
C SER A 86 4.16 7.02 -24.73
N PHE A 87 4.42 7.52 -23.53
CA PHE A 87 5.32 6.83 -22.61
C PHE A 87 4.62 5.58 -22.08
N ALA A 88 5.29 4.43 -22.25
CA ALA A 88 4.87 3.16 -21.67
C ALA A 88 5.34 3.08 -20.22
N LEU A 89 4.38 2.93 -19.31
CA LEU A 89 4.60 2.65 -17.90
C LEU A 89 4.42 1.14 -17.64
N PRO A 90 4.90 0.62 -16.50
CA PRO A 90 4.61 -0.75 -16.09
C PRO A 90 3.10 -1.04 -16.06
N LEU A 91 2.73 -2.31 -16.22
CA LEU A 91 1.34 -2.80 -16.21
C LEU A 91 0.48 -2.35 -17.41
N ASP A 92 1.09 -2.21 -18.59
CA ASP A 92 0.41 -1.81 -19.84
C ASP A 92 -0.35 -0.47 -19.71
N ILE A 93 0.22 0.42 -18.90
CA ILE A 93 -0.29 1.78 -18.70
C ILE A 93 0.45 2.72 -19.66
N PHE A 94 -0.27 3.62 -20.31
CA PHE A 94 0.32 4.60 -21.21
C PHE A 94 -0.06 6.01 -20.80
N ILE A 95 0.90 6.93 -20.82
CA ILE A 95 0.65 8.35 -20.55
C ILE A 95 0.99 9.20 -21.76
N ASN A 96 0.09 10.13 -22.10
CA ASN A 96 0.25 11.07 -23.21
C ASN A 96 -0.55 12.36 -22.96
N GLN A 97 -0.49 13.29 -23.91
CA GLN A 97 -1.23 14.57 -23.84
C GLN A 97 -2.76 14.43 -23.71
N ARG A 98 -3.35 13.26 -24.03
CA ARG A 98 -4.78 12.95 -23.86
C ARG A 98 -5.08 12.23 -22.54
N GLY A 99 -4.14 12.20 -21.61
CA GLY A 99 -4.31 11.65 -20.27
C GLY A 99 -3.64 10.29 -20.09
N LEU A 100 -4.24 9.47 -19.23
CA LEU A 100 -3.69 8.18 -18.80
C LEU A 100 -4.56 7.04 -19.35
N MET A 101 -3.96 6.09 -20.04
CA MET A 101 -4.62 4.89 -20.52
C MET A 101 -4.24 3.71 -19.65
N VAL A 102 -5.24 3.07 -19.08
CA VAL A 102 -5.07 1.95 -18.16
C VAL A 102 -5.84 0.73 -18.67
N PRO A 103 -5.37 -0.49 -18.38
CA PRO A 103 -6.13 -1.70 -18.67
C PRO A 103 -7.53 -1.63 -18.06
N ARG A 104 -8.55 -1.97 -18.86
CA ARG A 104 -9.93 -1.97 -18.39
C ARG A 104 -10.23 -3.31 -17.73
N PRO A 105 -10.62 -3.35 -16.44
CA PRO A 105 -11.09 -4.58 -15.84
C PRO A 105 -12.42 -4.99 -16.48
N LEU A 106 -12.47 -6.22 -16.99
CA LEU A 106 -13.68 -6.90 -17.41
C LEU A 106 -14.14 -7.76 -16.24
N ILE A 107 -15.22 -7.30 -15.62
CA ILE A 107 -15.82 -7.89 -14.43
C ILE A 107 -16.93 -8.83 -14.91
N ASP A 108 -16.81 -10.13 -14.63
CA ASP A 108 -17.89 -11.08 -14.85
C ASP A 108 -18.97 -10.99 -13.76
N GLN A 109 -20.07 -11.73 -13.92
CA GLN A 109 -21.16 -11.69 -12.95
C GLN A 109 -20.70 -12.20 -11.57
N GLU A 110 -19.86 -13.24 -11.54
CA GLU A 110 -19.35 -13.86 -10.31
C GLU A 110 -18.44 -12.94 -9.50
N PHE A 111 -17.69 -12.06 -10.17
CA PHE A 111 -16.85 -11.08 -9.50
C PHE A 111 -17.66 -10.03 -8.72
N THR A 112 -18.96 -9.87 -9.00
CA THR A 112 -19.85 -9.05 -8.17
C THR A 112 -19.91 -9.59 -6.74
N TRP A 113 -19.92 -10.92 -6.56
CA TRP A 113 -19.88 -11.55 -5.23
C TRP A 113 -18.57 -11.29 -4.51
N VAL A 114 -17.46 -11.18 -5.25
CA VAL A 114 -16.14 -10.81 -4.69
C VAL A 114 -16.17 -9.38 -4.16
N ILE A 115 -16.78 -8.44 -4.90
CA ILE A 115 -16.93 -7.04 -4.45
C ILE A 115 -17.82 -6.96 -3.21
N VAL A 116 -18.96 -7.66 -3.21
CA VAL A 116 -19.87 -7.71 -2.05
C VAL A 116 -19.15 -8.31 -0.84
N ALA A 117 -18.42 -9.42 -1.03
CA ALA A 117 -17.63 -10.04 0.01
C ALA A 117 -16.56 -9.11 0.56
N PHE A 118 -15.90 -8.30 -0.29
CA PHE A 118 -14.92 -7.31 0.15
C PHE A 118 -15.55 -6.23 1.03
N VAL A 119 -16.69 -5.68 0.63
CA VAL A 119 -17.39 -4.67 1.43
C VAL A 119 -17.83 -5.25 2.78
N VAL A 120 -18.45 -6.43 2.78
CA VAL A 120 -18.88 -7.12 4.01
C VAL A 120 -17.69 -7.44 4.91
N ALA A 121 -16.59 -7.92 4.35
CA ALA A 121 -15.39 -8.25 5.08
C ALA A 121 -14.72 -7.02 5.71
N VAL A 122 -14.69 -5.88 5.00
CA VAL A 122 -14.19 -4.61 5.56
C VAL A 122 -15.07 -4.15 6.72
N ILE A 123 -16.40 -4.20 6.57
CA ILE A 123 -17.33 -3.85 7.66
C ILE A 123 -17.12 -4.76 8.87
N ALA A 124 -17.01 -6.07 8.65
CA ALA A 124 -16.76 -7.05 9.71
C ALA A 124 -15.39 -6.82 10.39
N ALA A 125 -14.34 -6.56 9.62
CA ALA A 125 -13.01 -6.25 10.13
C ALA A 125 -13.01 -5.00 11.02
N VAL A 126 -13.71 -3.94 10.61
CA VAL A 126 -13.87 -2.71 11.41
C VAL A 126 -14.70 -2.97 12.67
N ALA A 127 -15.79 -3.74 12.58
CA ALA A 127 -16.61 -4.09 13.73
C ALA A 127 -15.83 -4.92 14.77
N ILE A 128 -15.09 -5.94 14.32
CA ILE A 128 -14.21 -6.75 15.18
C ILE A 128 -13.15 -5.87 15.82
N ALA A 129 -12.52 -4.97 15.05
CA ALA A 129 -11.51 -4.06 15.57
C ALA A 129 -12.06 -3.14 16.66
N ARG A 130 -13.24 -2.54 16.43
CA ARG A 130 -13.90 -1.68 17.41
C ARG A 130 -14.26 -2.45 18.67
N TRP A 131 -14.90 -3.62 18.54
CA TRP A 131 -15.25 -4.47 19.67
C TRP A 131 -14.02 -4.91 20.48
N ALA A 132 -12.96 -5.36 19.79
CA ALA A 132 -11.69 -5.75 20.41
C ALA A 132 -11.10 -4.63 21.26
N MET A 133 -11.13 -3.40 20.73
CA MET A 133 -10.60 -2.22 21.41
C MET A 133 -11.47 -1.84 22.60
N THR A 134 -12.81 -1.88 22.47
CA THR A 134 -13.73 -1.62 23.59
C THR A 134 -13.49 -2.61 24.74
N VAL A 135 -13.41 -3.90 24.46
CA VAL A 135 -13.16 -4.90 25.51
C VAL A 135 -11.78 -4.72 26.14
N ARG A 136 -10.75 -4.39 25.34
CA ARG A 136 -9.42 -4.06 25.87
C ARG A 136 -9.44 -2.86 26.80
N THR A 137 -10.17 -1.79 26.45
CA THR A 137 -10.25 -0.59 27.30
C THR A 137 -10.94 -0.87 28.64
N GLN A 138 -11.85 -1.84 28.69
CA GLN A 138 -12.58 -2.21 29.92
C GLN A 138 -11.82 -3.24 30.77
N THR A 139 -11.16 -4.22 30.13
CA THR A 139 -10.57 -5.39 30.81
C THR A 139 -9.04 -5.37 30.88
N GLY A 140 -8.39 -4.41 30.20
CA GLY A 140 -6.94 -4.32 30.07
C GLY A 140 -6.32 -5.30 29.06
N ALA A 141 -7.06 -6.32 28.61
CA ALA A 141 -6.57 -7.37 27.72
C ALA A 141 -7.47 -7.57 26.50
N TYR A 142 -6.92 -8.08 25.40
CA TYR A 142 -7.73 -8.47 24.25
C TYR A 142 -8.55 -9.73 24.55
N PRO A 143 -9.76 -9.89 23.98
CA PRO A 143 -10.53 -11.13 24.09
C PRO A 143 -9.73 -12.34 23.60
N ARG A 144 -9.79 -13.45 24.35
CA ARG A 144 -9.09 -14.71 24.00
C ARG A 144 -9.35 -15.18 22.55
N PRO A 145 -10.59 -15.15 22.02
CA PRO A 145 -10.84 -15.54 20.62
C PRO A 145 -10.09 -14.67 19.61
N ILE A 146 -9.96 -13.37 19.87
CA ILE A 146 -9.21 -12.45 18.98
C ILE A 146 -7.73 -12.76 19.04
N ILE A 147 -7.17 -13.06 20.21
CA ILE A 147 -5.76 -13.42 20.36
C ILE A 147 -5.46 -14.72 19.59
N MET A 148 -6.33 -15.73 19.69
CA MET A 148 -6.17 -16.97 18.94
C MET A 148 -6.28 -16.75 17.44
N ALA A 149 -7.32 -16.05 16.98
CA ALA A 149 -7.51 -15.73 15.57
C ALA A 149 -6.35 -14.89 15.01
N ALA A 150 -5.82 -13.97 15.82
CA ALA A 150 -4.64 -13.18 15.50
C ALA A 150 -3.38 -14.03 15.31
N ARG A 151 -3.13 -14.99 16.20
CA ARG A 151 -1.98 -15.90 16.07
C ARG A 151 -2.06 -16.72 14.78
N VAL A 152 -3.24 -17.26 14.48
CA VAL A 152 -3.49 -17.98 13.23
C VAL A 152 -3.32 -17.07 12.01
N ALA A 153 -3.85 -15.84 12.05
CA ALA A 153 -3.70 -14.89 10.96
C ALA A 153 -2.24 -14.48 10.73
N ASN A 154 -1.48 -14.26 11.81
CA ASN A 154 -0.06 -13.94 11.73
C ASN A 154 0.73 -15.13 11.14
N ALA A 155 0.41 -16.36 11.54
CA ALA A 155 0.99 -17.58 10.99
C ALA A 155 0.68 -17.75 9.49
N ALA A 156 -0.55 -17.46 9.06
CA ALA A 156 -0.97 -17.50 7.65
C ALA A 156 -0.24 -16.44 6.81
N VAL A 157 -0.13 -15.20 7.31
CA VAL A 157 0.63 -14.13 6.65
C VAL A 157 2.11 -14.49 6.58
N THR A 158 2.70 -15.01 7.66
CA THR A 158 4.07 -15.52 7.67
C THR A 158 4.27 -16.62 6.64
N PHE A 159 3.32 -17.55 6.52
CA PHE A 159 3.38 -18.62 5.53
C PHE A 159 3.38 -18.06 4.10
N ALA A 160 2.40 -17.22 3.78
CA ALA A 160 2.27 -16.62 2.45
C ALA A 160 3.49 -15.77 2.07
N MET A 161 3.96 -14.92 2.98
CA MET A 161 5.13 -14.08 2.75
C MET A 161 6.43 -14.88 2.64
N SER A 162 6.58 -15.95 3.43
CA SER A 162 7.74 -16.85 3.31
C SER A 162 7.69 -17.62 1.99
N LEU A 163 6.53 -18.16 1.62
CA LEU A 163 6.37 -18.87 0.35
C LEU A 163 6.71 -17.96 -0.84
N LEU A 164 6.25 -16.70 -0.81
CA LEU A 164 6.62 -15.68 -1.79
C LEU A 164 8.12 -15.40 -1.76
N ALA A 165 8.71 -15.13 -0.59
CA ALA A 165 10.12 -14.78 -0.47
C ALA A 165 11.04 -15.87 -1.01
N PHE A 166 10.80 -17.12 -0.62
CA PHE A 166 11.63 -18.25 -1.03
C PHE A 166 11.34 -18.71 -2.46
N SER A 167 10.12 -18.53 -2.99
CA SER A 167 9.85 -18.78 -4.42
C SER A 167 10.55 -17.75 -5.31
N LEU A 168 10.55 -16.47 -4.93
CA LEU A 168 11.31 -15.43 -5.63
C LEU A 168 12.81 -15.67 -5.55
N LEU A 169 13.34 -16.07 -4.38
CA LEU A 169 14.74 -16.45 -4.23
C LEU A 169 15.11 -17.62 -5.15
N ALA A 170 14.28 -18.66 -5.17
CA ALA A 170 14.53 -19.84 -5.99
C ALA A 170 14.43 -19.56 -7.50
N ALA A 171 13.63 -18.58 -7.91
CA ALA A 171 13.60 -18.09 -9.28
C ALA A 171 14.88 -17.35 -9.68
N LEU A 172 15.59 -16.74 -8.72
CA LEU A 172 16.82 -15.96 -8.96
C LEU A 172 18.09 -16.83 -8.97
N VAL A 173 18.09 -17.97 -8.28
CA VAL A 173 19.26 -18.86 -8.16
C VAL A 173 19.16 -20.00 -9.19
N PRO A 174 20.02 -20.01 -10.23
CA PRO A 174 20.04 -21.09 -11.21
C PRO A 174 20.33 -22.44 -10.55
N ASN A 175 19.72 -23.51 -11.05
CA ASN A 175 19.95 -24.90 -10.61
C ASN A 175 19.45 -25.25 -9.19
N MET A 176 18.55 -24.47 -8.60
CA MET A 176 17.78 -24.92 -7.43
C MET A 176 16.76 -26.00 -7.83
N GLY A 177 17.19 -27.27 -7.85
CA GLY A 177 16.28 -28.40 -8.01
C GLY A 177 15.18 -28.37 -6.94
N SER A 178 13.92 -28.60 -7.33
CA SER A 178 12.73 -28.51 -6.46
C SER A 178 12.52 -27.16 -5.74
N ALA A 179 12.80 -26.05 -6.44
CA ALA A 179 12.58 -24.66 -5.99
C ALA A 179 11.28 -24.45 -5.18
N PHE A 180 10.15 -24.98 -5.67
CA PHE A 180 8.86 -24.87 -4.99
C PHE A 180 8.81 -25.64 -3.66
N THR A 181 9.37 -26.86 -3.63
CA THR A 181 9.40 -27.69 -2.43
C THR A 181 10.25 -27.05 -1.33
N LEU A 182 11.41 -26.48 -1.69
CA LEU A 182 12.25 -25.73 -0.75
C LEU A 182 11.52 -24.50 -0.19
N ALA A 183 10.82 -23.75 -1.05
CA ALA A 183 10.03 -22.61 -0.62
C ALA A 183 8.89 -23.01 0.32
N LEU A 184 8.22 -24.13 0.04
CA LEU A 184 7.15 -24.68 0.87
C LEU A 184 7.68 -25.13 2.25
N VAL A 185 8.82 -25.81 2.29
CA VAL A 185 9.46 -26.25 3.54
C VAL A 185 9.91 -25.05 4.36
N ALA A 186 10.57 -24.07 3.74
CA ALA A 186 11.00 -22.85 4.42
C ALA A 186 9.80 -22.06 4.98
N ALA A 187 8.71 -21.96 4.21
CA ALA A 187 7.47 -21.34 4.67
C ALA A 187 6.85 -22.08 5.86
N ALA A 188 6.77 -23.41 5.80
CA ALA A 188 6.25 -24.22 6.91
C ALA A 188 7.10 -24.07 8.18
N VAL A 189 8.43 -24.06 8.06
CA VAL A 189 9.36 -23.89 9.18
C VAL A 189 9.19 -22.52 9.84
N LEU A 190 9.16 -21.44 9.04
CA LEU A 190 9.01 -20.08 9.57
C LEU A 190 7.62 -19.85 10.18
N THR A 191 6.58 -20.46 9.62
CA THR A 191 5.24 -20.45 10.22
C THR A 191 5.22 -21.21 11.54
N ALA A 192 5.83 -22.40 11.63
CA ALA A 192 5.94 -23.14 12.89
C ALA A 192 6.69 -22.33 13.96
N LEU A 193 7.73 -21.60 13.57
CA LEU A 193 8.49 -20.71 14.45
C LEU A 193 7.61 -19.66 15.12
N THR A 194 6.55 -19.17 14.46
CA THR A 194 5.63 -18.16 15.03
C THR A 194 4.85 -18.63 16.25
N PHE A 195 4.74 -19.94 16.47
CA PHE A 195 4.10 -20.54 17.64
C PHE A 195 5.08 -20.82 18.79
N THR A 196 6.37 -20.53 18.58
CA THR A 196 7.44 -20.77 19.57
C THR A 196 7.96 -19.45 20.14
N PRO A 197 8.73 -19.47 21.24
CA PRO A 197 9.43 -18.28 21.74
C PRO A 197 10.36 -17.61 20.71
N PHE A 198 10.74 -18.35 19.66
CA PHE A 198 11.59 -17.88 18.58
C PHE A 198 10.84 -17.13 17.47
N ALA A 199 9.55 -16.83 17.64
CA ALA A 199 8.72 -16.08 16.68
C ALA A 199 9.35 -14.73 16.26
N VAL A 200 10.18 -14.14 17.13
CA VAL A 200 10.93 -12.90 16.87
C VAL A 200 11.80 -12.98 15.61
N TYR A 201 12.35 -14.16 15.29
CA TYR A 201 13.25 -14.33 14.15
C TYR A 201 12.54 -14.49 12.80
N ALA A 202 11.25 -14.85 12.79
CA ALA A 202 10.53 -15.12 11.53
C ALA A 202 10.47 -13.88 10.61
N ARG A 203 10.15 -12.72 11.16
CA ARG A 203 10.03 -11.46 10.38
C ARG A 203 11.37 -10.99 9.81
N PRO A 204 12.47 -10.91 10.59
CA PRO A 204 13.80 -10.59 10.06
C PRO A 204 14.28 -11.53 8.96
N ILE A 205 14.03 -12.85 9.07
CA ILE A 205 14.42 -13.81 8.04
C ILE A 205 13.67 -13.54 6.73
N ILE A 206 12.35 -13.32 6.79
CA ILE A 206 11.54 -12.98 5.61
C ILE A 206 12.00 -11.67 4.99
N ALA A 207 12.21 -10.63 5.82
CA ALA A 207 12.68 -9.32 5.36
C ALA A 207 14.05 -9.42 4.70
N PHE A 208 14.98 -10.18 5.28
CA PHE A 208 16.29 -10.45 4.70
C PHE A 208 16.16 -11.04 3.28
N VAL A 209 15.40 -12.13 3.12
CA VAL A 209 15.26 -12.81 1.83
C VAL A 209 14.61 -11.89 0.80
N LEU A 210 13.50 -11.23 1.14
CA LEU A 210 12.82 -10.32 0.23
C LEU A 210 13.70 -9.15 -0.18
N THR A 211 14.36 -8.50 0.77
CA THR A 211 15.23 -7.36 0.47
C THR A 211 16.42 -7.78 -0.38
N ALA A 212 17.06 -8.92 -0.09
CA ALA A 212 18.17 -9.40 -0.90
C ALA A 212 17.73 -9.68 -2.35
N VAL A 213 16.58 -10.33 -2.54
CA VAL A 213 16.06 -10.67 -3.88
C VAL A 213 15.61 -9.43 -4.65
N ILE A 214 14.80 -8.58 -4.02
CA ILE A 214 14.26 -7.37 -4.65
C ILE A 214 15.41 -6.44 -5.03
N LEU A 215 16.36 -6.20 -4.12
CA LEU A 215 17.47 -5.28 -4.39
C LEU A 215 18.42 -5.85 -5.46
N SER A 216 18.69 -7.15 -5.45
CA SER A 216 19.50 -7.80 -6.47
C SER A 216 18.87 -7.66 -7.86
N PHE A 217 17.55 -7.85 -7.97
CA PHE A 217 16.80 -7.67 -9.21
C PHE A 217 16.82 -6.20 -9.68
N LEU A 218 16.48 -5.26 -8.80
CA LEU A 218 16.41 -3.83 -9.14
C LEU A 218 17.78 -3.27 -9.53
N LEU A 219 18.81 -3.51 -8.71
CA LEU A 219 20.16 -3.03 -8.99
C LEU A 219 20.77 -3.69 -10.22
N GLY A 220 20.47 -4.97 -10.46
CA GLY A 220 20.89 -5.67 -11.68
C GLY A 220 20.31 -5.03 -12.94
N GLY A 221 19.04 -4.61 -12.91
CA GLY A 221 18.42 -3.89 -14.02
C GLY A 221 18.93 -2.45 -14.18
N MET A 222 19.18 -1.75 -13.08
CA MET A 222 19.62 -0.35 -13.10
C MET A 222 21.11 -0.18 -13.47
N PHE A 223 21.96 -1.14 -13.10
CA PHE A 223 23.41 -1.06 -13.22
C PHE A 223 23.98 -2.21 -14.06
N ALA A 224 23.53 -2.34 -15.31
CA ALA A 224 23.91 -3.44 -16.22
C ALA A 224 25.43 -3.59 -16.45
N GLY A 225 26.24 -2.55 -16.20
CA GLY A 225 27.71 -2.60 -16.31
C GLY A 225 28.44 -3.06 -15.04
N VAL A 226 27.74 -3.25 -13.92
CA VAL A 226 28.34 -3.67 -12.65
C VAL A 226 28.37 -5.20 -12.56
N PRO A 227 29.48 -5.83 -12.13
CA PRO A 227 29.52 -7.28 -11.97
C PRO A 227 28.43 -7.80 -11.03
N ALA A 228 27.73 -8.86 -11.43
CA ALA A 228 26.62 -9.45 -10.67
C ALA A 228 26.99 -9.82 -9.22
N LEU A 229 28.25 -10.21 -9.00
CA LEU A 229 28.78 -10.50 -7.67
C LEU A 229 28.73 -9.27 -6.75
N VAL A 230 29.10 -8.09 -7.26
CA VAL A 230 29.08 -6.83 -6.49
C VAL A 230 27.65 -6.45 -6.13
N ILE A 231 26.72 -6.55 -7.08
CA ILE A 231 25.29 -6.31 -6.85
C ILE A 231 24.73 -7.26 -5.78
N THR A 232 25.09 -8.54 -5.86
CA THR A 232 24.65 -9.56 -4.90
C THR A 232 25.18 -9.27 -3.50
N ILE A 233 26.46 -8.96 -3.36
CA ILE A 233 27.08 -8.60 -2.08
C ILE A 233 26.41 -7.35 -1.49
N ALA A 234 26.20 -6.31 -2.29
CA ALA A 234 25.54 -5.07 -1.85
C ALA A 234 24.10 -5.33 -1.37
N SER A 235 23.37 -6.18 -2.10
CA SER A 235 21.99 -6.57 -1.77
C SER A 235 21.91 -7.38 -0.48
N ILE A 236 22.82 -8.34 -0.29
CA ILE A 236 22.93 -9.11 0.95
C ILE A 236 23.32 -8.21 2.12
N ALA A 237 24.27 -7.29 1.95
CA ALA A 237 24.68 -6.36 2.99
C ALA A 237 23.51 -5.45 3.43
N ALA A 238 22.78 -4.87 2.49
CA ALA A 238 21.59 -4.07 2.78
C ALA A 238 20.50 -4.89 3.48
N ALA A 239 20.27 -6.13 3.03
CA ALA A 239 19.34 -7.05 3.66
C ALA A 239 19.75 -7.42 5.10
N LEU A 240 21.05 -7.63 5.36
CA LEU A 240 21.57 -7.87 6.71
C LEU A 240 21.36 -6.66 7.62
N VAL A 241 21.63 -5.45 7.13
CA VAL A 241 21.39 -4.21 7.89
C VAL A 241 19.91 -4.08 8.25
N LEU A 242 19.00 -4.33 7.30
CA LEU A 242 17.57 -4.30 7.58
C LEU A 242 17.15 -5.40 8.57
N ALA A 243 17.63 -6.63 8.40
CA ALA A 243 17.31 -7.72 9.31
C ALA A 243 17.83 -7.46 10.72
N TRP A 244 19.03 -6.88 10.84
CA TRP A 244 19.63 -6.50 12.11
C TRP A 244 18.83 -5.39 12.81
N THR A 245 18.44 -4.33 12.10
CA THR A 245 17.61 -3.26 12.67
C THR A 245 16.24 -3.76 13.13
N LEU A 246 15.66 -4.74 12.41
CA LEU A 246 14.42 -5.40 12.83
C LEU A 246 14.59 -6.29 14.06
N LEU A 247 15.74 -6.96 14.22
CA LEU A 247 16.06 -7.78 15.39
C LEU A 247 16.35 -6.93 16.63
N ASP A 248 17.11 -5.85 16.47
CA ASP A 248 17.50 -4.96 17.57
C ASP A 248 16.29 -4.25 18.20
N GLY A 249 15.27 -3.93 17.38
CA GLY A 249 13.99 -3.40 17.84
C GLY A 249 12.96 -4.44 18.32
N ALA A 250 13.27 -5.74 18.25
CA ALA A 250 12.31 -6.79 18.53
C ALA A 250 12.33 -7.23 20.01
N ASP A 251 11.58 -6.50 20.84
CA ASP A 251 11.30 -6.94 22.21
C ASP A 251 10.35 -8.17 22.21
N ALA A 252 10.86 -9.31 22.67
CA ALA A 252 10.08 -10.54 22.83
C ALA A 252 8.86 -10.37 23.76
N ARG A 253 8.90 -9.39 24.68
CA ARG A 253 7.82 -9.06 25.63
C ARG A 253 6.77 -8.10 25.06
N ALA A 254 7.04 -7.44 23.93
CA ALA A 254 6.20 -6.36 23.39
C ALA A 254 5.12 -6.83 22.39
N THR A 255 5.06 -8.12 22.08
CA THR A 255 4.08 -8.69 21.12
C THR A 255 2.70 -8.92 21.73
N GLU A 256 2.57 -8.97 23.06
CA GLU A 256 1.29 -9.23 23.75
C GLU A 256 0.35 -8.01 23.79
N GLY A 257 0.87 -6.80 23.56
CA GLY A 257 0.10 -5.54 23.64
C GLY A 257 -0.28 -4.88 22.32
N LYS A 258 0.19 -5.39 21.18
CA LYS A 258 -0.03 -4.78 19.85
C LYS A 258 -1.35 -5.28 19.25
N PHE A 259 -2.18 -4.35 18.76
CA PHE A 259 -3.42 -4.72 18.08
C PHE A 259 -3.09 -5.68 16.92
N PRO A 260 -3.79 -6.82 16.80
CA PRO A 260 -3.42 -7.83 15.83
C PRO A 260 -3.90 -7.45 14.43
N ILE A 261 -3.20 -6.54 13.77
CA ILE A 261 -3.53 -6.00 12.43
C ILE A 261 -3.65 -7.13 11.37
N ALA A 262 -2.93 -8.24 11.56
CA ALA A 262 -3.01 -9.40 10.68
C ALA A 262 -4.43 -9.98 10.57
N LEU A 263 -5.22 -9.96 11.65
CA LEU A 263 -6.58 -10.51 11.65
C LEU A 263 -7.56 -9.72 10.78
N PRO A 264 -7.78 -8.40 10.98
CA PRO A 264 -8.67 -7.63 10.13
C PRO A 264 -8.17 -7.55 8.70
N LEU A 265 -6.85 -7.57 8.44
CA LEU A 265 -6.33 -7.69 7.08
C LEU A 265 -6.69 -9.03 6.45
N LEU A 266 -6.50 -10.15 7.18
CA LEU A 266 -6.86 -11.47 6.67
C LEU A 266 -8.37 -11.58 6.46
N VAL A 267 -9.21 -11.01 7.31
CA VAL A 267 -10.66 -10.96 7.07
C VAL A 267 -10.94 -10.13 5.82
N ALA A 268 -10.44 -8.90 5.74
CA ALA A 268 -10.72 -7.97 4.65
C ALA A 268 -10.27 -8.47 3.26
N PHE A 269 -9.14 -9.19 3.18
CA PHE A 269 -8.59 -9.69 1.92
C PHE A 269 -8.79 -11.18 1.70
N GLY A 270 -8.79 -11.98 2.76
CA GLY A 270 -8.93 -13.43 2.70
C GLY A 270 -10.35 -13.88 2.40
N VAL A 271 -11.38 -13.20 2.93
CA VAL A 271 -12.78 -13.53 2.60
C VAL A 271 -13.07 -13.30 1.11
N PRO A 272 -12.70 -12.16 0.50
CA PRO A 272 -12.90 -11.95 -0.94
C PRO A 272 -12.05 -12.86 -1.81
N ALA A 273 -10.80 -13.15 -1.40
CA ALA A 273 -9.96 -14.11 -2.12
C ALA A 273 -10.55 -15.53 -2.10
N LEU A 274 -11.12 -15.95 -0.97
CA LEU A 274 -11.81 -17.22 -0.86
C LEU A 274 -13.07 -17.24 -1.74
N VAL A 275 -13.86 -16.18 -1.72
CA VAL A 275 -15.03 -16.06 -2.61
C VAL A 275 -14.60 -16.11 -4.07
N TYR A 276 -13.57 -15.36 -4.47
CA TYR A 276 -13.02 -15.38 -5.83
C TYR A 276 -12.63 -16.80 -6.27
N TRP A 277 -11.96 -17.54 -5.38
CA TRP A 277 -11.53 -18.92 -5.67
C TRP A 277 -12.69 -19.91 -5.74
N VAL A 278 -13.67 -19.79 -4.83
CA VAL A 278 -14.82 -20.71 -4.75
C VAL A 278 -15.83 -20.46 -5.87
N THR A 279 -16.10 -19.21 -6.23
CA THR A 279 -17.04 -18.87 -7.30
C THR A 279 -16.43 -19.05 -8.69
N GLY A 280 -15.10 -19.23 -8.78
CA GLY A 280 -14.40 -19.28 -10.06
C GLY A 280 -14.47 -17.94 -10.80
N ALA A 281 -14.65 -16.84 -10.07
CA ALA A 281 -14.71 -15.49 -10.65
C ALA A 281 -13.45 -15.22 -11.47
N SER A 282 -13.62 -14.54 -12.59
CA SER A 282 -12.54 -14.17 -13.49
C SER A 282 -12.43 -12.66 -13.60
N LEU A 283 -11.22 -12.16 -13.36
CA LEU A 283 -10.89 -10.75 -13.60
C LEU A 283 -9.96 -10.67 -14.80
N GLN A 284 -10.55 -10.45 -15.98
CA GLN A 284 -9.78 -10.24 -17.20
C GLN A 284 -9.53 -8.75 -17.41
N PHE A 285 -8.48 -8.42 -18.14
CA PHE A 285 -8.14 -7.03 -18.45
C PHE A 285 -8.11 -6.84 -19.97
N GLU A 286 -8.90 -5.88 -20.45
CA GLU A 286 -8.80 -5.40 -21.83
C GLU A 286 -7.66 -4.39 -21.90
N LEU A 287 -6.55 -4.79 -22.51
CA LEU A 287 -5.33 -3.99 -22.61
C LEU A 287 -5.49 -2.86 -23.64
N PRO A 288 -4.95 -1.66 -23.36
CA PRO A 288 -4.94 -0.57 -24.34
C PRO A 288 -3.90 -0.85 -25.43
N VAL A 289 -4.35 -0.96 -26.69
CA VAL A 289 -3.46 -1.17 -27.85
C VAL A 289 -3.44 0.09 -28.72
N LEU A 290 -2.24 0.60 -29.00
CA LEU A 290 -2.07 1.77 -29.87
C LEU A 290 -2.33 1.40 -31.34
N ASN A 291 -3.44 1.88 -31.89
CA ASN A 291 -3.71 1.83 -33.33
C ASN A 291 -3.11 3.05 -34.05
N ARG A 292 -3.27 3.12 -35.39
CA ARG A 292 -2.69 4.15 -36.28
C ARG A 292 -2.87 5.61 -35.82
N PHE A 293 -3.94 5.95 -35.10
CA PHE A 293 -4.24 7.32 -34.67
C PHE A 293 -4.62 7.47 -33.18
N ASN A 294 -5.06 6.40 -32.54
CA ASN A 294 -5.50 6.41 -31.15
C ASN A 294 -5.40 5.01 -30.56
N PHE A 295 -5.52 4.89 -29.25
CA PHE A 295 -5.65 3.59 -28.61
C PHE A 295 -7.06 3.01 -28.80
N ALA A 296 -7.12 1.69 -28.88
CA ALA A 296 -8.34 0.90 -28.75
C ALA A 296 -8.24 0.00 -27.52
N GLY A 297 -9.39 -0.26 -26.88
CA GLY A 297 -9.45 -0.96 -25.60
C GLY A 297 -8.97 -0.11 -24.43
N GLY A 298 -8.97 -0.70 -23.23
CA GLY A 298 -8.62 -0.01 -22.00
C GLY A 298 -9.61 1.07 -21.57
N VAL A 299 -9.25 1.80 -20.52
CA VAL A 299 -9.95 3.00 -20.07
C VAL A 299 -9.04 4.20 -20.28
N GLN A 300 -9.56 5.20 -20.98
CA GLN A 300 -8.90 6.50 -21.07
C GLN A 300 -9.37 7.39 -19.91
N LEU A 301 -8.46 7.70 -18.99
CA LEU A 301 -8.65 8.71 -17.97
C LEU A 301 -8.27 10.07 -18.56
N PRO A 302 -9.23 11.00 -18.68
CA PRO A 302 -8.98 12.28 -19.31
C PRO A 302 -8.00 13.11 -18.46
N PRO A 303 -7.20 13.99 -19.08
CA PRO A 303 -6.14 14.72 -18.39
C PRO A 303 -6.68 15.63 -17.28
N GLU A 304 -7.90 16.13 -17.40
CA GLU A 304 -8.58 16.91 -16.37
C GLU A 304 -8.82 16.08 -15.11
N LEU A 305 -9.27 14.83 -15.27
CA LEU A 305 -9.51 13.92 -14.14
C LEU A 305 -8.19 13.54 -13.46
N VAL A 306 -7.15 13.27 -14.24
CA VAL A 306 -5.81 12.96 -13.70
C VAL A 306 -5.27 14.17 -12.93
N ALA A 307 -5.32 15.37 -13.52
CA ALA A 307 -4.88 16.59 -12.86
C ALA A 307 -5.66 16.88 -11.56
N LEU A 308 -6.99 16.65 -11.57
CA LEU A 308 -7.83 16.80 -10.39
C LEU A 308 -7.42 15.84 -9.28
N VAL A 309 -7.28 14.55 -9.58
CA VAL A 309 -6.88 13.54 -8.60
C VAL A 309 -5.49 13.85 -8.03
N PHE A 310 -4.51 14.15 -8.87
CA PHE A 310 -3.14 14.46 -8.42
C PHE A 310 -3.08 15.77 -7.61
N GLY A 311 -3.62 16.86 -8.16
CA GLY A 311 -3.57 18.17 -7.51
C GLY A 311 -4.32 18.19 -6.18
N LEU A 312 -5.52 17.58 -6.13
CA LEU A 312 -6.28 17.48 -4.90
C LEU A 312 -5.57 16.60 -3.86
N SER A 313 -4.99 15.46 -4.27
CA SER A 313 -4.28 14.56 -3.36
C SER A 313 -3.08 15.27 -2.69
N ILE A 314 -2.26 15.95 -3.50
CA ILE A 314 -1.06 16.68 -3.04
C ILE A 314 -1.44 17.83 -2.10
N TYR A 315 -2.44 18.62 -2.50
CA TYR A 315 -2.94 19.74 -1.71
C TYR A 315 -3.49 19.26 -0.37
N THR A 316 -4.47 18.36 -0.39
CA THR A 316 -5.14 17.87 0.82
C THR A 316 -4.18 17.15 1.76
N ALA A 317 -3.18 16.44 1.22
CA ALA A 317 -2.16 15.80 2.04
C ALA A 317 -1.37 16.80 2.91
N ALA A 318 -1.09 18.00 2.42
CA ALA A 318 -0.38 19.01 3.19
C ALA A 318 -1.19 19.50 4.40
N PHE A 319 -2.52 19.62 4.26
CA PHE A 319 -3.42 19.93 5.38
C PHE A 319 -3.54 18.78 6.36
N ILE A 320 -3.64 17.53 5.86
CA ILE A 320 -3.62 16.34 6.72
C ILE A 320 -2.32 16.28 7.53
N ALA A 321 -1.17 16.54 6.91
CA ALA A 321 0.12 16.56 7.59
C ALA A 321 0.17 17.60 8.73
N GLU A 322 -0.44 18.78 8.52
CA GLU A 322 -0.55 19.79 9.57
C GLU A 322 -1.46 19.34 10.71
N ASN A 323 -2.62 18.74 10.39
CA ASN A 323 -3.55 18.23 11.38
C ASN A 323 -2.94 17.11 12.23
N VAL A 324 -2.21 16.18 11.59
CA VAL A 324 -1.51 15.08 12.29
C VAL A 324 -0.45 15.65 13.24
N ARG A 325 0.37 16.58 12.76
CA ARG A 325 1.39 17.25 13.59
C ARG A 325 0.77 18.00 14.76
N GLY A 326 -0.28 18.78 14.50
CA GLY A 326 -1.02 19.53 15.50
C GLY A 326 -1.67 18.61 16.55
N GLY A 327 -2.26 17.50 16.10
CA GLY A 327 -2.86 16.49 16.97
C GLY A 327 -1.84 15.84 17.90
N ILE A 328 -0.64 15.51 17.40
CA ILE A 328 0.43 14.94 18.24
C ILE A 328 0.94 15.97 19.25
N ARG A 329 1.14 17.22 18.83
CA ARG A 329 1.61 18.30 19.72
C ARG A 329 0.58 18.75 20.75
N ALA A 330 -0.69 18.44 20.55
CA ALA A 330 -1.76 18.78 21.49
C ALA A 330 -1.79 17.87 22.74
N VAL A 331 -1.04 16.76 22.75
CA VAL A 331 -0.93 15.87 23.91
C VAL A 331 -0.22 16.60 25.05
N SER A 332 -0.80 16.56 26.25
CA SER A 332 -0.29 17.32 27.40
C SER A 332 1.04 16.75 27.90
N LYS A 333 1.94 17.65 28.33
CA LYS A 333 3.26 17.27 28.85
C LYS A 333 3.18 16.27 30.01
N GLY A 334 2.21 16.42 30.91
CA GLY A 334 2.01 15.50 32.04
C GLY A 334 1.63 14.07 31.61
N GLN A 335 0.93 13.90 30.48
CA GLN A 335 0.67 12.57 29.91
C GLN A 335 1.94 11.95 29.31
N THR A 336 2.77 12.77 28.66
CA THR A 336 4.08 12.34 28.15
C THR A 336 5.04 11.95 29.28
N GLU A 337 5.13 12.75 30.34
CA GLU A 337 5.95 12.48 31.53
C GLU A 337 5.48 11.21 32.28
N ALA A 338 4.17 10.99 32.39
CA ALA A 338 3.60 9.77 32.95
C ALA A 338 3.94 8.53 32.10
N ALA A 339 3.89 8.65 30.77
CA ALA A 339 4.29 7.57 29.86
C ALA A 339 5.80 7.25 29.98
N GLN A 340 6.66 8.27 30.06
CA GLN A 340 8.10 8.10 30.29
C GLN A 340 8.39 7.44 31.65
N SER A 341 7.63 7.80 32.68
CA SER A 341 7.75 7.18 34.02
C SER A 341 7.36 5.70 34.02
N LEU A 342 6.53 5.26 33.07
CA LEU A 342 6.19 3.87 32.81
C LEU A 342 7.20 3.15 31.87
N GLY A 343 8.31 3.81 31.52
CA GLY A 343 9.36 3.25 30.66
C GLY A 343 9.06 3.32 29.16
N ILE A 344 8.01 4.05 28.74
CA ILE A 344 7.74 4.30 27.32
C ILE A 344 8.72 5.37 26.84
N LYS A 345 9.71 4.97 26.01
CA LYS A 345 10.66 5.90 25.40
C LYS A 345 9.96 6.78 24.36
N GLU A 346 10.35 8.05 24.29
CA GLU A 346 9.94 8.93 23.19
C GLU A 346 10.47 8.37 21.86
N ALA A 347 9.59 8.36 20.85
CA ALA A 347 9.86 7.84 19.51
C ALA A 347 10.61 8.85 18.63
#